data_AF-A0AAJ2K0I5-F1
#
_entry.id   AF-A0AAJ2K0I5-F1
#
_cell.length_a   1.000
_cell.length_b   1.000
_cell.length_c   1.000
_cell.angle_alpha   90.00
_cell.angle_beta   90.00
_cell.angle_gamma   90.00
#
_symmetry.space_group_name_H-M   'P 1'
#
loop_
_entity.id
_entity.type
_entity.pdbx_description
1 polymer ?
#
loop_
_entity_poly.entity_id
_entity_poly.type
_entity_poly.pdbx_seq_one_letter_code
_entity_poly.pdbx_strand_id
1 'polypeptide(L)'
;MKSMIIIGNSGNRRTTGLQAARTRLGLPPALVLNYLDVLQGNVSLSSVAHSLGLTLDEPPLLRLDAPGEHFEVERELIALGAPDSANTHIDERWLRYNKSVVQPISVRMAKGLEENKGELYHPSQWFRGYCKLLSQLDREAAQLWNTPRWMNAPEDIAAMFDKRYTHQILSSAGLPVPRRLAAPEAILDYNTLRDVMAKERIYRLFIKLATGSGACGVIAYQVNPITGAESAVTTIGVENYLRRPPIFYNVKKLVNYKERQVIRQIINWLLGHGAHVEQWIPKASYRDRTFDIRQLVVAGKACHSIVRVSRTPITNLHLDSDRMSLDEIGLSDNLQAAVRQCAEQTLAVFPRSTVAGIDVLLSSGSYRPYVLDVNPFGDLLYHSHYEGHDPYEWEMRMATLSTTI
;
A
#
# COMPACT_ATOMS: atom_id res chain seq x y z
N MET A 1 27.32 -6.60 -16.08
CA MET A 1 26.79 -6.79 -14.70
C MET A 1 25.71 -5.73 -14.48
N LYS A 2 24.51 -6.18 -14.12
CA LYS A 2 23.20 -5.68 -14.62
C LYS A 2 22.92 -4.20 -14.33
N SER A 3 22.68 -3.43 -15.40
CA SER A 3 22.12 -2.07 -15.34
C SER A 3 20.80 -2.09 -14.56
N MET A 4 20.51 -1.01 -13.85
CA MET A 4 19.26 -0.87 -13.07
C MET A 4 18.66 0.50 -13.31
N ILE A 5 17.35 0.53 -13.53
CA ILE A 5 16.55 1.76 -13.61
C ILE A 5 15.57 1.75 -12.45
N ILE A 6 15.60 2.81 -11.64
CA ILE A 6 14.65 3.04 -10.56
C ILE A 6 13.68 4.12 -11.03
N ILE A 7 12.40 3.79 -11.11
CA ILE A 7 11.32 4.75 -11.31
C ILE A 7 10.83 5.17 -9.92
N GLY A 8 11.17 6.40 -9.52
CA GLY A 8 10.99 6.84 -8.14
C GLY A 8 11.21 8.34 -7.94
N ASN A 9 10.86 8.85 -6.77
CA ASN A 9 11.08 10.24 -6.42
C ASN A 9 12.56 10.50 -6.11
N SER A 10 13.21 11.39 -6.86
CA SER A 10 14.63 11.70 -6.67
C SER A 10 14.91 12.28 -5.27
N GLY A 11 16.00 11.85 -4.64
CA GLY A 11 16.37 12.27 -3.28
C GLY A 11 15.50 11.68 -2.16
N ASN A 12 14.49 10.87 -2.47
CA ASN A 12 13.68 10.19 -1.47
C ASN A 12 14.51 9.18 -0.66
N ARG A 13 14.07 8.89 0.57
CA ARG A 13 14.72 7.92 1.47
C ARG A 13 14.86 6.53 0.85
N ARG A 14 13.88 6.10 0.03
CA ARG A 14 13.92 4.80 -0.67
C ARG A 14 14.99 4.77 -1.75
N THR A 15 14.98 5.74 -2.65
CA THR A 15 15.98 5.84 -3.72
C THR A 15 17.39 6.01 -3.16
N THR A 16 17.55 6.85 -2.13
CA THR A 16 18.86 7.09 -1.49
C THR A 16 19.36 5.84 -0.76
N GLY A 17 18.50 5.14 -0.02
CA GLY A 17 18.86 3.90 0.65
C GLY A 17 19.29 2.79 -0.32
N LEU A 18 18.58 2.66 -1.44
CA LEU A 18 18.92 1.69 -2.47
C LEU A 18 20.25 2.02 -3.16
N GLN A 19 20.51 3.29 -3.49
CA GLN A 19 21.81 3.70 -4.06
C GLN A 19 22.95 3.45 -3.08
N ALA A 20 22.77 3.74 -1.79
CA ALA A 20 23.76 3.45 -0.76
C ALA A 20 24.07 1.95 -0.66
N ALA A 21 23.03 1.10 -0.68
CA ALA A 21 23.20 -0.36 -0.70
C ALA A 21 23.97 -0.84 -1.94
N ARG A 22 23.66 -0.31 -3.13
CA ARG A 22 24.40 -0.64 -4.36
C ARG A 22 25.88 -0.29 -4.24
N THR A 23 26.19 0.91 -3.74
CA THR A 23 27.58 1.34 -3.51
C THR A 23 28.32 0.40 -2.54
N ARG A 24 27.70 0.03 -1.40
CA ARG A 24 28.32 -0.87 -0.42
C ARG A 24 28.55 -2.28 -0.95
N LEU A 25 27.71 -2.74 -1.89
CA LEU A 25 27.85 -4.01 -2.58
C LEU A 25 28.77 -3.94 -3.82
N GLY A 26 29.36 -2.79 -4.13
CA GLY A 26 30.21 -2.61 -5.32
C GLY A 26 29.44 -2.70 -6.65
N LEU A 27 28.11 -2.50 -6.62
CA LEU A 27 27.27 -2.48 -7.82
C LEU A 27 27.30 -1.10 -8.48
N PRO A 28 27.18 -1.00 -9.83
CA PRO A 28 27.06 0.29 -10.50
C PRO A 28 25.88 1.10 -9.97
N PRO A 29 25.95 2.45 -9.92
CA PRO A 29 24.81 3.26 -9.52
C PRO A 29 23.62 2.97 -10.43
N ALA A 30 22.42 2.92 -9.85
CA ALA A 30 21.20 2.80 -10.65
C ALA A 30 20.90 4.16 -11.32
N LEU A 31 20.32 4.13 -12.51
CA LEU A 31 19.76 5.34 -13.11
C LEU A 31 18.40 5.61 -12.48
N VAL A 32 18.18 6.84 -12.02
CA VAL A 32 16.90 7.25 -11.42
C VAL A 32 16.08 7.99 -12.46
N LEU A 33 14.92 7.43 -12.78
CA LEU A 33 13.89 8.03 -13.60
C LEU A 33 12.82 8.66 -12.68
N ASN A 34 12.78 9.99 -12.65
CA ASN A 34 11.90 10.72 -11.73
C ASN A 34 10.43 10.61 -12.16
N TYR A 35 9.54 10.28 -11.21
CA TYR A 35 8.10 10.24 -11.45
C TYR A 35 7.55 11.52 -12.06
N LEU A 36 7.98 12.69 -11.58
CA LEU A 36 7.46 13.98 -12.05
C LEU A 36 7.75 14.19 -13.53
N ASP A 37 8.98 13.90 -13.96
CA ASP A 37 9.40 14.08 -15.36
C ASP A 37 8.66 13.09 -16.28
N VAL A 38 8.43 11.85 -15.82
CA VAL A 38 7.63 10.87 -16.57
C VAL A 38 6.18 11.33 -16.72
N LEU A 39 5.57 11.79 -15.62
CA LEU A 39 4.17 12.23 -15.61
C LEU A 39 3.94 13.49 -16.47
N GLN A 40 4.94 14.36 -16.55
CA GLN A 40 4.92 15.55 -17.41
C GLN A 40 5.27 15.25 -18.88
N GLY A 41 5.73 14.03 -19.19
CA GLY A 41 6.14 13.63 -20.53
C GLY A 41 7.52 14.17 -20.95
N ASN A 42 8.33 14.64 -19.99
CA ASN A 42 9.68 15.14 -20.25
C ASN A 42 10.67 14.00 -20.55
N VAL A 43 10.37 12.78 -20.08
CA VAL A 43 11.22 11.59 -20.18
C VAL A 43 10.36 10.33 -20.23
N SER A 44 10.83 9.29 -20.90
CA SER A 44 10.21 7.95 -20.96
C SER A 44 11.23 6.85 -20.67
N LEU A 45 10.77 5.61 -20.46
CA LEU A 45 11.68 4.46 -20.39
C LEU A 45 12.48 4.35 -21.69
N SER A 46 11.84 4.62 -22.83
CA SER A 46 12.47 4.52 -24.15
C SER A 46 13.60 5.53 -24.32
N SER A 47 13.39 6.80 -23.93
CA SER A 47 14.44 7.81 -24.04
C SER A 47 15.66 7.49 -23.17
N VAL A 48 15.42 6.90 -21.99
CA VAL A 48 16.49 6.46 -21.09
C VAL A 48 17.21 5.21 -21.60
N ALA A 49 16.47 4.22 -22.10
CA ALA A 49 17.07 3.01 -22.65
C ALA A 49 18.01 3.33 -23.83
N HIS A 50 17.60 4.27 -24.69
CA HIS A 50 18.41 4.74 -25.81
C HIS A 50 19.67 5.47 -25.34
N SER A 51 19.58 6.35 -24.32
CA SER A 51 20.75 7.09 -23.82
C SER A 51 21.78 6.19 -23.14
N LEU A 52 21.34 5.07 -22.57
CA LEU A 52 22.19 4.04 -21.97
C LEU A 52 22.75 3.03 -22.98
N GLY A 53 22.34 3.08 -24.25
CA GLY A 53 22.76 2.11 -25.26
C GLY A 53 22.31 0.67 -24.97
N LEU A 54 21.19 0.50 -24.26
CA LEU A 54 20.68 -0.82 -23.89
C LEU A 54 20.11 -1.54 -25.12
N THR A 55 20.47 -2.80 -25.30
CA THR A 55 19.97 -3.64 -26.39
C THR A 55 18.70 -4.39 -25.99
N LEU A 56 17.97 -4.93 -26.97
CA LEU A 56 16.75 -5.73 -26.76
C LEU A 56 16.96 -6.96 -25.87
N ASP A 57 18.16 -7.56 -25.93
CA ASP A 57 18.50 -8.82 -25.26
C ASP A 57 19.19 -8.63 -23.89
N GLU A 58 19.49 -7.37 -23.51
CA GLU A 58 20.12 -7.03 -22.23
C GLU A 58 19.22 -6.12 -21.36
N PRO A 59 18.05 -6.60 -20.90
CA PRO A 59 17.14 -5.80 -20.11
C PRO A 59 17.76 -5.39 -18.77
N PRO A 60 17.67 -4.10 -18.38
CA PRO A 60 18.03 -3.65 -17.05
C PRO A 60 17.06 -4.24 -16.02
N LEU A 61 17.49 -4.27 -14.75
CA LEU A 61 16.54 -4.47 -13.66
C LEU A 61 15.71 -3.20 -13.48
N LEU A 62 14.40 -3.31 -13.60
CA LEU A 62 13.45 -2.21 -13.41
C LEU A 62 12.86 -2.29 -12.00
N ARG A 63 12.91 -1.19 -11.25
CA ARG A 63 12.26 -1.07 -9.94
C ARG A 63 11.33 0.13 -9.92
N LEU A 64 10.12 -0.08 -9.44
CA LEU A 64 9.18 0.97 -9.08
C LEU A 64 9.25 1.19 -7.57
N ASP A 65 9.52 2.42 -7.15
CA ASP A 65 9.42 2.82 -5.74
C ASP A 65 8.08 3.52 -5.46
N ALA A 66 7.77 3.71 -4.18
CA ALA A 66 6.53 4.36 -3.78
C ALA A 66 6.43 5.80 -4.35
N PRO A 67 5.32 6.19 -5.01
CA PRO A 67 5.15 7.53 -5.58
C PRO A 67 4.81 8.63 -4.56
N GLY A 68 4.62 8.29 -3.28
CA GLY A 68 4.22 9.23 -2.23
C GLY A 68 5.33 10.17 -1.75
N GLU A 69 5.00 11.00 -0.75
CA GLU A 69 5.89 12.00 -0.11
C GLU A 69 6.29 13.20 -1.00
N HIS A 70 5.77 13.29 -2.23
CA HIS A 70 5.98 14.44 -3.13
C HIS A 70 4.64 14.92 -3.69
N PHE A 71 4.19 16.09 -3.25
CA PHE A 71 2.87 16.61 -3.61
C PHE A 71 2.70 16.85 -5.12
N GLU A 72 3.76 17.27 -5.82
CA GLU A 72 3.66 17.47 -7.27
C GLU A 72 3.39 16.17 -8.04
N VAL A 73 3.92 15.05 -7.55
CA VAL A 73 3.64 13.71 -8.11
C VAL A 73 2.21 13.29 -7.77
N GLU A 74 1.73 13.55 -6.55
CA GLU A 74 0.33 13.35 -6.18
C GLU A 74 -0.62 14.13 -7.09
N ARG A 75 -0.32 15.41 -7.33
CA ARG A 75 -1.06 16.31 -8.22
C ARG A 75 -1.13 15.77 -9.65
N GLU A 76 0.00 15.39 -10.24
CA GLU A 76 0.04 14.86 -11.60
C GLU A 76 -0.64 13.49 -11.72
N LEU A 77 -0.57 12.64 -10.69
CA LEU A 77 -1.31 11.38 -10.65
C LEU A 77 -2.84 11.62 -10.60
N ILE A 78 -3.31 12.59 -9.82
CA ILE A 78 -4.73 12.98 -9.81
C ILE A 78 -5.14 13.52 -11.18
N ALA A 79 -4.30 14.35 -11.81
CA ALA A 79 -4.56 14.88 -13.15
C ALA A 79 -4.61 13.76 -14.20
N LEU A 80 -3.68 12.80 -14.15
CA LEU A 80 -3.66 11.64 -15.04
C LEU A 80 -4.91 10.77 -14.83
N GLY A 81 -5.39 10.65 -13.60
CA GLY A 81 -6.62 9.92 -13.24
C GLY A 81 -7.94 10.62 -13.58
N ALA A 82 -7.91 11.88 -14.04
CA ALA A 82 -9.10 12.68 -14.29
C ALA A 82 -9.96 12.09 -15.44
N PRO A 83 -11.30 12.24 -15.39
CA PRO A 83 -12.19 11.74 -16.44
C PRO A 83 -11.99 12.42 -17.80
N ASP A 84 -11.58 13.69 -17.80
CA ASP A 84 -11.32 14.51 -18.99
C ASP A 84 -9.85 14.46 -19.44
N SER A 85 -9.05 13.54 -18.90
CA SER A 85 -7.67 13.34 -19.34
C SER A 85 -7.65 12.96 -20.83
N ALA A 86 -6.93 13.72 -21.65
CA ALA A 86 -7.01 13.76 -23.13
C ALA A 86 -6.63 12.47 -23.89
N ASN A 87 -6.44 11.34 -23.23
CA ASN A 87 -6.28 10.05 -23.89
C ASN A 87 -7.63 9.35 -23.96
N THR A 88 -8.14 9.10 -25.16
CA THR A 88 -9.38 8.33 -25.41
C THR A 88 -9.13 6.82 -25.52
N HIS A 89 -7.85 6.39 -25.51
CA HIS A 89 -7.41 5.00 -25.49
C HIS A 89 -6.67 4.66 -24.20
N ILE A 90 -7.28 4.99 -23.06
CA ILE A 90 -6.63 4.79 -21.76
C ILE A 90 -6.60 3.30 -21.45
N ASP A 91 -5.39 2.75 -21.47
CA ASP A 91 -5.13 1.44 -20.91
C ASP A 91 -5.16 1.54 -19.37
N GLU A 92 -6.32 1.19 -18.81
CA GLU A 92 -6.57 1.08 -17.37
C GLU A 92 -6.58 -0.40 -16.94
N ARG A 93 -5.84 -1.28 -17.64
CA ARG A 93 -5.91 -2.74 -17.41
C ARG A 93 -5.66 -3.17 -15.97
N TRP A 94 -4.93 -2.36 -15.20
CA TRP A 94 -4.63 -2.59 -13.79
C TRP A 94 -5.67 -2.05 -12.81
N LEU A 95 -6.64 -1.25 -13.26
CA LEU A 95 -7.75 -0.78 -12.43
C LEU A 95 -8.85 -1.85 -12.35
N ARG A 96 -8.91 -2.58 -11.23
CA ARG A 96 -9.89 -3.68 -11.03
C ARG A 96 -11.23 -3.22 -10.47
N TYR A 97 -11.26 -2.13 -9.70
CA TYR A 97 -12.44 -1.60 -9.01
C TYR A 97 -12.60 -0.08 -9.25
N ASN A 98 -13.75 0.50 -8.85
CA ASN A 98 -14.04 1.94 -8.93
C ASN A 98 -13.89 2.57 -10.32
N LYS A 99 -14.52 1.99 -11.35
CA LYS A 99 -14.56 2.62 -12.68
C LYS A 99 -15.25 4.00 -12.66
N SER A 100 -16.17 4.21 -11.71
CA SER A 100 -16.80 5.50 -11.44
C SER A 100 -16.20 6.15 -10.21
N VAL A 101 -15.42 7.21 -10.40
CA VAL A 101 -14.80 8.00 -9.33
C VAL A 101 -15.88 8.88 -8.68
N VAL A 102 -15.94 8.91 -7.35
CA VAL A 102 -16.83 9.83 -6.62
C VAL A 102 -16.21 11.23 -6.58
N GLN A 103 -17.00 12.23 -6.99
CA GLN A 103 -16.60 13.64 -7.08
C GLN A 103 -15.23 13.84 -7.78
N PRO A 104 -15.09 13.39 -9.04
CA PRO A 104 -13.85 13.59 -9.77
C PRO A 104 -13.65 15.07 -10.07
N ILE A 105 -12.38 15.48 -10.10
CA ILE A 105 -11.98 16.81 -10.56
C ILE A 105 -11.33 16.71 -11.94
N SER A 106 -11.45 17.78 -12.72
CA SER A 106 -10.86 17.86 -14.06
C SER A 106 -9.34 17.91 -14.01
N VAL A 107 -8.67 17.65 -15.14
CA VAL A 107 -7.23 17.86 -15.28
C VAL A 107 -6.83 19.28 -14.86
N ARG A 108 -7.60 20.29 -15.29
CA ARG A 108 -7.33 21.70 -14.96
C ARG A 108 -7.41 21.94 -13.45
N MET A 109 -8.43 21.40 -12.78
CA MET A 109 -8.59 21.54 -11.34
C MET A 109 -7.49 20.79 -10.59
N ALA A 110 -7.16 19.57 -11.01
CA ALA A 110 -6.09 18.77 -10.42
C ALA A 110 -4.74 19.50 -10.51
N LYS A 111 -4.39 20.04 -11.68
CA LYS A 111 -3.15 20.82 -11.86
C LYS A 111 -3.10 22.12 -11.05
N GLY A 112 -4.26 22.63 -10.62
CA GLY A 112 -4.38 23.80 -9.76
C GLY A 112 -4.40 23.49 -8.26
N LEU A 113 -4.24 22.22 -7.84
CA LEU A 113 -4.17 21.88 -6.42
C LEU A 113 -2.90 22.45 -5.78
N GLU A 114 -3.07 23.00 -4.57
CA GLU A 114 -2.00 23.46 -3.71
C GLU A 114 -1.86 22.53 -2.50
N GLU A 115 -0.63 22.35 -2.00
CA GLU A 115 -0.38 21.42 -0.91
C GLU A 115 -0.96 21.96 0.39
N ASN A 116 -1.86 21.17 0.97
CA ASN A 116 -2.34 21.32 2.33
C ASN A 116 -1.96 20.07 3.11
N LYS A 117 -1.09 20.24 4.10
CA LYS A 117 -0.44 19.11 4.76
C LYS A 117 -1.48 18.20 5.44
N GLY A 118 -1.51 16.96 5.00
CA GLY A 118 -2.37 15.91 5.56
C GLY A 118 -3.73 15.79 4.87
N GLU A 119 -4.11 16.69 3.97
CA GLU A 119 -5.33 16.55 3.17
C GLU A 119 -5.32 15.26 2.34
N LEU A 120 -6.49 14.63 2.20
CA LEU A 120 -6.68 13.38 1.46
C LEU A 120 -7.27 13.67 0.09
N TYR A 121 -6.40 13.87 -0.89
CA TYR A 121 -6.80 14.29 -2.23
C TYR A 121 -7.32 13.14 -3.09
N HIS A 122 -8.63 13.15 -3.38
CA HIS A 122 -9.31 12.30 -4.37
C HIS A 122 -8.72 10.87 -4.54
N PRO A 123 -8.66 10.03 -3.49
CA PRO A 123 -7.81 8.84 -3.51
C PRO A 123 -8.10 7.83 -4.63
N SER A 124 -9.37 7.68 -5.01
CA SER A 124 -9.76 6.80 -6.13
C SER A 124 -9.34 7.38 -7.49
N GLN A 125 -9.34 8.71 -7.66
CA GLN A 125 -8.83 9.37 -8.86
C GLN A 125 -7.31 9.25 -8.93
N TRP A 126 -6.62 9.53 -7.82
CA TRP A 126 -5.18 9.35 -7.69
C TRP A 126 -4.76 7.92 -8.08
N PHE A 127 -5.44 6.90 -7.54
CA PHE A 127 -5.09 5.50 -7.83
C PHE A 127 -5.37 5.13 -9.29
N ARG A 128 -6.47 5.63 -9.87
CA ARG A 128 -6.71 5.49 -11.31
C ARG A 128 -5.56 6.06 -12.13
N GLY A 129 -5.06 7.23 -11.78
CA GLY A 129 -3.85 7.80 -12.41
C GLY A 129 -2.62 6.93 -12.24
N TYR A 130 -2.40 6.38 -11.05
CA TYR A 130 -1.29 5.46 -10.81
C TYR A 130 -1.39 4.18 -11.65
N CYS A 131 -2.58 3.58 -11.78
CA CYS A 131 -2.81 2.44 -12.68
C CYS A 131 -2.55 2.78 -14.15
N LYS A 132 -2.90 3.98 -14.61
CA LYS A 132 -2.58 4.44 -15.97
C LYS A 132 -1.06 4.55 -16.18
N LEU A 133 -0.35 5.13 -15.22
CA LEU A 133 1.12 5.22 -15.24
C LEU A 133 1.75 3.82 -15.26
N LEU A 134 1.32 2.92 -14.36
CA LEU A 134 1.80 1.54 -14.32
C LEU A 134 1.56 0.80 -15.65
N SER A 135 0.41 1.04 -16.29
CA SER A 135 0.11 0.46 -17.60
C SER A 135 1.04 1.02 -18.68
N GLN A 136 1.29 2.33 -18.67
CA GLN A 136 2.24 2.99 -19.59
C GLN A 136 3.64 2.41 -19.46
N LEU A 137 4.19 2.37 -18.25
CA LEU A 137 5.55 1.88 -18.00
C LEU A 137 5.72 0.42 -18.42
N ASP A 138 4.71 -0.42 -18.15
CA ASP A 138 4.74 -1.82 -18.55
C ASP A 138 4.68 -1.99 -20.08
N ARG A 139 3.90 -1.16 -20.78
CA ARG A 139 3.88 -1.15 -22.26
C ARG A 139 5.22 -0.70 -22.84
N GLU A 140 5.78 0.40 -22.33
CA GLU A 140 7.09 0.90 -22.79
C GLU A 140 8.17 -0.16 -22.57
N ALA A 141 8.19 -0.81 -21.41
CA ALA A 141 9.15 -1.87 -21.13
C ALA A 141 8.98 -3.06 -22.10
N ALA A 142 7.75 -3.50 -22.38
CA ALA A 142 7.47 -4.59 -23.31
C ALA A 142 7.78 -4.26 -24.78
N GLN A 143 7.83 -2.96 -25.14
CA GLN A 143 8.28 -2.52 -26.46
C GLN A 143 9.81 -2.48 -26.58
N LEU A 144 10.51 -2.28 -25.46
CA LEU A 144 11.96 -2.17 -25.41
C LEU A 144 12.67 -3.52 -25.21
N TRP A 145 12.02 -4.49 -24.57
CA TRP A 145 12.65 -5.77 -24.23
C TRP A 145 11.68 -6.94 -24.39
N ASN A 146 12.19 -8.06 -24.93
CA ASN A 146 11.42 -9.31 -25.09
C ASN A 146 10.95 -9.86 -23.74
N THR A 147 11.75 -9.67 -22.69
CA THR A 147 11.42 -10.10 -21.32
C THR A 147 11.85 -9.01 -20.35
N PRO A 148 10.99 -8.00 -20.11
CA PRO A 148 11.28 -6.94 -19.15
C PRO A 148 11.49 -7.51 -17.75
N ARG A 149 12.59 -7.12 -17.10
CA ARG A 149 12.98 -7.63 -15.79
C ARG A 149 12.54 -6.66 -14.70
N TRP A 150 11.32 -6.81 -14.23
CA TRP A 150 10.80 -6.07 -13.09
C TRP A 150 11.19 -6.74 -11.77
N MET A 151 11.63 -5.95 -10.80
CA MET A 151 11.77 -6.44 -9.43
C MET A 151 10.40 -6.81 -8.85
N ASN A 152 9.42 -5.92 -9.04
CA ASN A 152 7.99 -6.18 -8.89
C ASN A 152 7.28 -5.64 -10.12
N ALA A 153 6.50 -6.47 -10.81
CA ALA A 153 5.82 -6.08 -12.03
C ALA A 153 4.68 -5.09 -11.76
N PRO A 154 4.39 -4.17 -12.70
CA PRO A 154 3.30 -3.19 -12.55
C PRO A 154 1.93 -3.79 -12.24
N GLU A 155 1.63 -4.97 -12.76
CA GLU A 155 0.41 -5.74 -12.46
C GLU A 155 0.29 -6.10 -10.97
N ASP A 156 1.33 -6.73 -10.42
CA ASP A 156 1.35 -7.16 -9.02
C ASP A 156 1.41 -5.96 -8.08
N ILE A 157 2.12 -4.89 -8.45
CA ILE A 157 2.14 -3.63 -7.68
C ILE A 157 0.73 -3.08 -7.57
N ALA A 158 0.00 -2.94 -8.69
CA ALA A 158 -1.38 -2.47 -8.66
C ALA A 158 -2.27 -3.40 -7.82
N ALA A 159 -2.03 -4.71 -7.89
CA ALA A 159 -2.78 -5.70 -7.15
C ALA A 159 -2.57 -5.62 -5.63
N MET A 160 -1.33 -5.50 -5.18
CA MET A 160 -0.93 -5.29 -3.78
C MET A 160 -1.40 -3.94 -3.24
N PHE A 161 -1.53 -2.93 -4.10
CA PHE A 161 -1.95 -1.58 -3.69
C PHE A 161 -3.46 -1.48 -3.40
N ASP A 162 -4.31 -2.20 -4.14
CA ASP A 162 -5.76 -2.25 -3.89
C ASP A 162 -6.11 -3.37 -2.90
N LYS A 163 -6.39 -2.99 -1.65
CA LYS A 163 -6.72 -3.92 -0.54
C LYS A 163 -7.90 -4.85 -0.85
N ARG A 164 -8.83 -4.45 -1.72
CA ARG A 164 -9.98 -5.30 -2.11
C ARG A 164 -9.53 -6.42 -3.04
N TYR A 165 -8.66 -6.09 -3.99
CA TYR A 165 -8.12 -7.08 -4.93
C TYR A 165 -7.06 -7.95 -4.26
N THR A 166 -6.17 -7.37 -3.45
CA THR A 166 -5.26 -8.11 -2.56
C THR A 166 -6.02 -9.12 -1.72
N HIS A 167 -7.07 -8.70 -1.01
CA HIS A 167 -7.88 -9.61 -0.18
C HIS A 167 -8.49 -10.75 -1.02
N GLN A 168 -8.95 -10.46 -2.23
CA GLN A 168 -9.51 -11.47 -3.13
C GLN A 168 -8.46 -12.51 -3.55
N ILE A 169 -7.27 -12.07 -3.96
CA ILE A 169 -6.16 -12.97 -4.35
C ILE A 169 -5.78 -13.85 -3.15
N LEU A 170 -5.51 -13.25 -2.00
CA LEU A 170 -5.09 -13.96 -0.80
C LEU A 170 -6.14 -14.97 -0.34
N SER A 171 -7.41 -14.55 -0.28
CA SER A 171 -8.52 -15.43 0.13
C SER A 171 -8.72 -16.59 -0.85
N SER A 172 -8.55 -16.36 -2.15
CA SER A 172 -8.70 -17.40 -3.18
C SER A 172 -7.56 -18.43 -3.12
N ALA A 173 -6.38 -18.01 -2.66
CA ALA A 173 -5.24 -18.89 -2.40
C ALA A 173 -5.32 -19.60 -1.03
N GLY A 174 -6.40 -19.40 -0.26
CA GLY A 174 -6.58 -20.02 1.06
C GLY A 174 -5.72 -19.41 2.18
N LEU A 175 -5.10 -18.25 1.96
CA LEU A 175 -4.33 -17.54 2.97
C LEU A 175 -5.24 -16.99 4.08
N PRO A 176 -4.75 -16.94 5.34
CA PRO A 176 -5.55 -16.45 6.44
C PRO A 176 -5.65 -14.92 6.38
N VAL A 177 -6.77 -14.41 5.88
CA VAL A 177 -7.13 -12.99 5.91
C VAL A 177 -8.34 -12.75 6.81
N PRO A 178 -8.51 -11.56 7.40
CA PRO A 178 -9.75 -11.22 8.09
C PRO A 178 -10.97 -11.42 7.19
N ARG A 179 -12.08 -11.91 7.78
CA ARG A 179 -13.32 -12.13 7.04
C ARG A 179 -13.80 -10.80 6.44
N ARG A 180 -13.96 -10.75 5.12
CA ARG A 180 -14.62 -9.62 4.45
C ARG A 180 -16.08 -9.57 4.86
N LEU A 181 -16.60 -8.39 5.16
CA LEU A 181 -18.00 -8.24 5.60
C LEU A 181 -18.98 -8.60 4.48
N ALA A 182 -18.77 -8.03 3.29
CA ALA A 182 -19.49 -8.33 2.05
C ALA A 182 -18.65 -7.92 0.83
N ALA A 183 -19.10 -8.21 -0.38
CA ALA A 183 -18.46 -7.70 -1.59
C ALA A 183 -18.47 -6.14 -1.59
N PRO A 184 -17.40 -5.47 -2.08
CA PRO A 184 -17.31 -4.00 -2.04
C PRO A 184 -18.53 -3.27 -2.63
N GLU A 185 -19.06 -3.76 -3.75
CA GLU A 185 -20.23 -3.24 -4.44
C GLU A 185 -21.55 -3.41 -3.66
N ALA A 186 -21.57 -4.27 -2.64
CA ALA A 186 -22.73 -4.48 -1.79
C ALA A 186 -22.80 -3.52 -0.59
N ILE A 187 -21.77 -2.69 -0.37
CA ILE A 187 -21.71 -1.72 0.74
C ILE A 187 -21.56 -0.31 0.15
N LEU A 188 -22.67 0.23 -0.35
CA LEU A 188 -22.69 1.51 -1.06
C LEU A 188 -22.56 2.73 -0.13
N ASP A 189 -23.14 2.61 1.07
CA ASP A 189 -23.18 3.68 2.05
C ASP A 189 -23.22 3.13 3.48
N TYR A 190 -23.16 4.05 4.44
CA TYR A 190 -23.24 3.77 5.87
C TYR A 190 -24.51 3.00 6.25
N ASN A 191 -25.67 3.32 5.69
CA ASN A 191 -26.91 2.64 6.08
C ASN A 191 -26.86 1.16 5.66
N THR A 192 -26.45 0.92 4.41
CA THR A 192 -26.23 -0.43 3.88
C THR A 192 -25.19 -1.18 4.70
N LEU A 193 -24.10 -0.51 5.10
CA LEU A 193 -23.10 -1.09 6.00
C LEU A 193 -23.73 -1.56 7.33
N ARG A 194 -24.58 -0.75 7.96
CA ARG A 194 -25.25 -1.09 9.22
C ARG A 194 -26.20 -2.28 9.06
N ASP A 195 -26.93 -2.34 7.97
CA ASP A 195 -27.85 -3.45 7.66
C ASP A 195 -27.08 -4.76 7.44
N VAL A 196 -25.98 -4.72 6.68
CA VAL A 196 -25.12 -5.87 6.45
C VAL A 196 -24.46 -6.32 7.77
N MET A 197 -23.99 -5.40 8.62
CA MET A 197 -23.46 -5.74 9.95
C MET A 197 -24.48 -6.48 10.80
N ALA A 198 -25.74 -6.03 10.80
CA ALA A 198 -26.81 -6.66 11.57
C ALA A 198 -27.14 -8.07 11.03
N LYS A 199 -27.24 -8.20 9.69
CA LYS A 199 -27.49 -9.47 9.01
C LYS A 199 -26.39 -10.50 9.27
N GLU A 200 -25.12 -10.11 9.13
CA GLU A 200 -23.96 -10.99 9.30
C GLU A 200 -23.57 -11.18 10.78
N ARG A 201 -24.20 -10.42 11.69
CA ARG A 201 -23.89 -10.39 13.13
C ARG A 201 -22.43 -10.05 13.42
N ILE A 202 -21.84 -9.17 12.60
CA ILE A 202 -20.47 -8.67 12.76
C ILE A 202 -20.54 -7.19 13.16
N TYR A 203 -20.21 -6.92 14.43
CA TYR A 203 -20.38 -5.57 15.01
C TYR A 203 -19.08 -4.81 15.26
N ARG A 204 -17.93 -5.38 14.87
CA ARG A 204 -16.61 -4.75 14.95
C ARG A 204 -15.88 -4.94 13.63
N LEU A 205 -15.47 -3.84 13.02
CA LEU A 205 -14.93 -3.79 11.67
C LEU A 205 -13.66 -2.95 11.61
N PHE A 206 -12.78 -3.28 10.68
CA PHE A 206 -11.89 -2.31 10.07
C PHE A 206 -12.46 -1.88 8.73
N ILE A 207 -12.61 -0.57 8.54
CA ILE A 207 -12.97 0.07 7.27
C ILE A 207 -11.71 0.77 6.78
N LYS A 208 -11.17 0.38 5.63
CA LYS A 208 -9.89 0.87 5.12
C LYS A 208 -10.11 1.44 3.72
N LEU A 209 -9.64 2.65 3.47
CA LEU A 209 -9.50 3.15 2.10
C LEU A 209 -8.72 2.12 1.28
N ALA A 210 -9.24 1.70 0.12
CA ALA A 210 -8.68 0.56 -0.61
C ALA A 210 -7.21 0.75 -0.99
N THR A 211 -6.84 1.98 -1.33
CA THR A 211 -5.52 2.35 -1.86
C THR A 211 -4.82 3.33 -0.92
N GLY A 212 -5.13 3.26 0.38
CA GLY A 212 -4.45 4.04 1.41
C GLY A 212 -3.13 3.40 1.86
N SER A 213 -2.20 4.23 2.33
CA SER A 213 -0.94 3.82 2.97
C SER A 213 -0.79 4.45 4.37
N GLY A 214 0.11 3.90 5.20
CA GLY A 214 0.44 4.48 6.51
C GLY A 214 -0.71 4.62 7.50
N ALA A 215 -1.67 3.68 7.46
CA ALA A 215 -2.95 3.73 8.20
C ALA A 215 -3.83 4.97 7.93
N CYS A 216 -3.48 5.78 6.93
CA CYS A 216 -4.36 6.81 6.42
C CYS A 216 -5.62 6.16 5.84
N GLY A 217 -6.79 6.70 6.19
CA GLY A 217 -8.05 6.15 5.69
C GLY A 217 -8.49 4.86 6.41
N VAL A 218 -8.01 4.58 7.63
CA VAL A 218 -8.41 3.40 8.41
C VAL A 218 -9.30 3.78 9.58
N ILE A 219 -10.40 3.05 9.77
CA ILE A 219 -11.34 3.20 10.88
C ILE A 219 -11.48 1.86 11.59
N ALA A 220 -11.19 1.84 12.90
CA ALA A 220 -11.65 0.78 13.79
C ALA A 220 -13.08 1.13 14.24
N TYR A 221 -14.06 0.53 13.59
CA TYR A 221 -15.48 0.83 13.78
C TYR A 221 -16.15 -0.26 14.63
N GLN A 222 -16.98 0.14 15.59
CA GLN A 222 -17.72 -0.79 16.41
C GLN A 222 -19.11 -0.27 16.77
N VAL A 223 -20.03 -1.20 16.98
CA VAL A 223 -21.41 -0.91 17.37
C VAL A 223 -21.85 -1.87 18.47
N ASN A 224 -22.51 -1.34 19.48
CA ASN A 224 -23.26 -2.15 20.43
C ASN A 224 -24.56 -2.67 19.77
N PRO A 225 -24.76 -3.99 19.65
CA PRO A 225 -25.92 -4.55 18.96
C PRO A 225 -27.26 -4.34 19.70
N ILE A 226 -27.23 -4.04 20.99
CA ILE A 226 -28.43 -3.84 21.83
C ILE A 226 -28.85 -2.37 21.81
N THR A 227 -27.91 -1.47 22.10
CA THR A 227 -28.22 -0.03 22.23
C THR A 227 -28.08 0.75 20.93
N GLY A 228 -27.40 0.18 19.93
CA GLY A 228 -27.06 0.88 18.69
C GLY A 228 -26.00 1.97 18.83
N ALA A 229 -25.41 2.12 20.04
CA ALA A 229 -24.31 3.04 20.28
C ALA A 229 -23.09 2.63 19.45
N GLU A 230 -22.39 3.61 18.89
CA GLU A 230 -21.29 3.37 17.94
C GLU A 230 -20.04 4.19 18.29
N SER A 231 -18.90 3.72 17.80
CA SER A 231 -17.61 4.36 17.99
C SER A 231 -16.72 4.08 16.78
N ALA A 232 -16.03 5.12 16.32
CA ALA A 232 -15.09 5.05 15.21
C ALA A 232 -13.75 5.65 15.65
N VAL A 233 -12.73 4.79 15.79
CA VAL A 233 -11.36 5.23 16.08
C VAL A 233 -10.58 5.32 14.78
N THR A 234 -10.09 6.51 14.44
CA THR A 234 -9.43 6.79 13.15
C THR A 234 -8.48 7.97 13.27
N THR A 235 -7.65 8.20 12.25
CA THR A 235 -6.87 9.44 12.09
C THR A 235 -7.50 10.44 11.11
N ILE A 236 -8.70 10.15 10.62
CA ILE A 236 -9.38 11.01 9.66
C ILE A 236 -10.09 12.13 10.42
N GLY A 237 -9.69 13.37 10.13
CA GLY A 237 -10.43 14.57 10.47
C GLY A 237 -11.32 15.00 9.30
N VAL A 238 -12.37 15.77 9.62
CA VAL A 238 -13.25 16.40 8.64
C VAL A 238 -13.44 17.87 8.98
N GLU A 239 -13.21 18.74 8.00
CA GLU A 239 -13.53 20.17 8.06
C GLU A 239 -14.72 20.46 7.16
N ASN A 240 -15.80 20.96 7.76
CA ASN A 240 -17.03 21.28 7.07
C ASN A 240 -17.07 22.77 6.68
N TYR A 241 -17.58 23.04 5.49
CA TYR A 241 -17.70 24.40 4.95
C TYR A 241 -19.11 24.64 4.42
N LEU A 242 -19.60 25.88 4.52
CA LEU A 242 -20.95 26.24 4.06
C LEU A 242 -21.08 26.26 2.53
N ARG A 243 -20.00 26.58 1.81
CA ARG A 243 -20.01 26.87 0.36
C ARG A 243 -19.08 25.98 -0.47
N ARG A 244 -18.38 25.02 0.14
CA ARG A 244 -17.51 24.06 -0.54
C ARG A 244 -17.65 22.66 0.05
N PRO A 245 -17.31 21.59 -0.68
CA PRO A 245 -17.30 20.23 -0.15
C PRO A 245 -16.43 20.13 1.12
N PRO A 246 -16.75 19.18 2.03
CA PRO A 246 -15.92 18.93 3.20
C PRO A 246 -14.51 18.48 2.79
N ILE A 247 -13.52 18.91 3.57
CA ILE A 247 -12.13 18.49 3.39
C ILE A 247 -11.83 17.40 4.41
N PHE A 248 -11.27 16.29 3.95
CA PHE A 248 -10.83 15.18 4.80
C PHE A 248 -9.31 15.19 4.88
N TYR A 249 -8.78 14.96 6.08
CA TYR A 249 -7.35 15.06 6.32
C TYR A 249 -6.90 14.02 7.36
N ASN A 250 -5.63 13.64 7.31
CA ASN A 250 -4.98 12.81 8.30
C ASN A 250 -4.45 13.70 9.44
N VAL A 251 -5.12 13.65 10.59
CA VAL A 251 -4.72 14.39 11.80
C VAL A 251 -3.48 13.81 12.50
N LYS A 252 -2.90 12.71 11.99
CA LYS A 252 -1.77 11.93 12.53
C LYS A 252 -1.93 11.35 13.94
N LYS A 253 -2.95 11.79 14.68
CA LYS A 253 -3.34 11.28 16.00
C LYS A 253 -4.65 10.53 15.89
N LEU A 254 -4.84 9.55 16.75
CA LEU A 254 -6.11 8.82 16.80
C LEU A 254 -7.18 9.67 17.49
N VAL A 255 -8.32 9.78 16.83
CA VAL A 255 -9.54 10.44 17.30
C VAL A 255 -10.62 9.37 17.44
N ASN A 256 -11.45 9.48 18.48
CA ASN A 256 -12.59 8.61 18.70
C ASN A 256 -13.89 9.39 18.51
N TYR A 257 -14.56 9.17 17.38
CA TYR A 257 -15.88 9.73 17.10
C TYR A 257 -16.97 8.83 17.69
N LYS A 258 -17.96 9.45 18.35
CA LYS A 258 -19.17 8.77 18.85
C LYS A 258 -20.46 9.36 18.25
N GLU A 259 -20.35 10.47 17.55
CA GLU A 259 -21.49 11.16 16.94
C GLU A 259 -21.82 10.54 15.58
N ARG A 260 -23.02 9.95 15.48
CA ARG A 260 -23.49 9.23 14.28
C ARG A 260 -23.35 10.05 13.01
N GLN A 261 -23.66 11.34 13.04
CA GLN A 261 -23.62 12.19 11.85
C GLN A 261 -22.20 12.32 11.28
N VAL A 262 -21.20 12.53 12.15
CA VAL A 262 -19.78 12.61 11.77
C VAL A 262 -19.27 11.26 11.29
N ILE A 263 -19.59 10.18 12.02
CA ILE A 263 -19.21 8.81 11.64
C ILE A 263 -19.76 8.46 10.26
N ARG A 264 -21.04 8.73 10.03
CA ARG A 264 -21.71 8.50 8.74
C ARG A 264 -21.02 9.26 7.61
N GLN A 265 -20.67 10.53 7.84
CA GLN A 265 -19.99 11.36 6.85
C GLN A 265 -18.62 10.78 6.46
N ILE A 266 -17.80 10.42 7.45
CA ILE A 266 -16.46 9.84 7.22
C ILE A 266 -16.59 8.48 6.52
N ILE A 267 -17.47 7.59 7.00
CA ILE A 267 -17.65 6.26 6.39
C ILE A 267 -18.14 6.38 4.94
N ASN A 268 -19.10 7.26 4.66
CA ASN A 268 -19.58 7.46 3.28
C ASN A 268 -18.48 7.98 2.35
N TRP A 269 -17.60 8.85 2.83
CA TRP A 269 -16.46 9.32 2.03
C TRP A 269 -15.50 8.17 1.71
N LEU A 270 -15.18 7.31 2.69
CA LEU A 270 -14.36 6.12 2.49
C LEU A 270 -14.99 5.14 1.50
N LEU A 271 -16.29 4.83 1.67
CA LEU A 271 -17.03 3.94 0.78
C LEU A 271 -17.10 4.50 -0.64
N GLY A 272 -17.30 5.80 -0.80
CA GLY A 272 -17.28 6.48 -2.10
C GLY A 272 -15.94 6.39 -2.82
N HIS A 273 -14.82 6.38 -2.09
CA HIS A 273 -13.49 6.09 -2.65
C HIS A 273 -13.15 4.59 -2.69
N GLY A 274 -14.14 3.73 -2.41
CA GLY A 274 -14.09 2.28 -2.56
C GLY A 274 -13.36 1.56 -1.43
N ALA A 275 -13.71 1.85 -0.19
CA ALA A 275 -13.12 1.17 0.97
C ALA A 275 -13.26 -0.37 0.94
N HIS A 276 -12.28 -1.03 1.55
CA HIS A 276 -12.31 -2.43 1.95
C HIS A 276 -12.84 -2.55 3.38
N VAL A 277 -13.81 -3.45 3.60
CA VAL A 277 -14.48 -3.63 4.90
C VAL A 277 -14.31 -5.07 5.37
N GLU A 278 -13.66 -5.24 6.52
CA GLU A 278 -13.34 -6.55 7.09
C GLU A 278 -13.66 -6.61 8.57
N GLN A 279 -13.83 -7.82 9.08
CA GLN A 279 -14.01 -8.09 10.49
C GLN A 279 -12.77 -7.65 11.28
N TRP A 280 -13.00 -6.94 12.38
CA TRP A 280 -11.93 -6.61 13.32
C TRP A 280 -11.53 -7.87 14.11
N ILE A 281 -10.37 -8.41 13.79
CA ILE A 281 -9.71 -9.47 14.58
C ILE A 281 -8.94 -8.85 15.77
N PRO A 282 -9.28 -9.21 17.03
CA PRO A 282 -8.52 -8.77 18.19
C PRO A 282 -7.07 -9.25 18.12
N LYS A 283 -6.12 -8.33 18.32
CA LYS A 283 -4.69 -8.65 18.25
C LYS A 283 -4.20 -9.31 19.54
N ALA A 284 -3.19 -10.16 19.43
CA ALA A 284 -2.39 -10.59 20.55
C ALA A 284 -1.75 -9.38 21.23
N SER A 285 -1.51 -9.52 22.53
CA SER A 285 -0.97 -8.45 23.36
C SER A 285 0.37 -8.85 23.96
N TYR A 286 1.23 -7.86 24.10
CA TYR A 286 2.42 -7.90 24.93
C TYR A 286 2.24 -6.85 26.03
N ARG A 287 2.11 -7.32 27.28
CA ARG A 287 1.72 -6.48 28.43
C ARG A 287 0.36 -5.80 28.19
N ASP A 288 0.28 -4.48 28.38
CA ASP A 288 -0.91 -3.64 28.17
C ASP A 288 -1.10 -3.20 26.70
N ARG A 289 -0.31 -3.72 25.76
CA ARG A 289 -0.27 -3.23 24.37
C ARG A 289 -0.51 -4.33 23.36
N THR A 290 -1.28 -4.04 22.33
CA THR A 290 -1.47 -4.93 21.18
C THR A 290 -0.32 -4.79 20.19
N PHE A 291 -0.06 -5.84 19.40
CA PHE A 291 0.97 -5.79 18.37
C PHE A 291 0.58 -6.46 17.07
N ASP A 292 1.26 -6.07 15.99
CA ASP A 292 1.39 -6.85 14.77
C ASP A 292 2.86 -6.90 14.32
N ILE A 293 3.14 -7.67 13.29
CA ILE A 293 4.49 -7.94 12.80
C ILE A 293 4.58 -7.46 11.36
N ARG A 294 5.55 -6.59 11.09
CA ARG A 294 5.96 -6.21 9.74
C ARG A 294 7.06 -7.17 9.31
N GLN A 295 6.76 -8.09 8.41
CA GLN A 295 7.70 -9.07 7.88
C GLN A 295 8.08 -8.70 6.44
N LEU A 296 9.38 -8.46 6.20
CA LEU A 296 9.91 -8.33 4.85
C LEU A 296 10.14 -9.73 4.27
N VAL A 297 9.71 -9.93 3.03
CA VAL A 297 10.02 -11.11 2.22
C VAL A 297 10.75 -10.64 0.96
N VAL A 298 11.88 -11.28 0.68
CA VAL A 298 12.70 -11.03 -0.51
C VAL A 298 13.00 -12.37 -1.15
N ALA A 299 12.77 -12.49 -2.45
CA ALA A 299 13.07 -13.69 -3.23
C ALA A 299 12.41 -14.95 -2.65
N GLY A 300 11.17 -14.83 -2.15
CA GLY A 300 10.43 -15.92 -1.52
C GLY A 300 10.91 -16.33 -0.12
N LYS A 301 11.88 -15.63 0.47
CA LYS A 301 12.40 -15.89 1.83
C LYS A 301 12.05 -14.75 2.77
N ALA A 302 11.45 -15.06 3.92
CA ALA A 302 11.25 -14.11 5.00
C ALA A 302 12.61 -13.74 5.63
N CYS A 303 12.92 -12.44 5.67
CA CYS A 303 14.17 -11.91 6.19
C CYS A 303 13.92 -11.00 7.41
N HIS A 304 14.04 -9.68 7.24
CA HIS A 304 13.87 -8.69 8.30
C HIS A 304 12.44 -8.67 8.84
N SER A 305 12.31 -8.46 10.14
CA SER A 305 11.01 -8.33 10.80
C SER A 305 11.08 -7.32 11.93
N ILE A 306 9.99 -6.58 12.14
CA ILE A 306 9.80 -5.77 13.34
C ILE A 306 8.41 -6.03 13.92
N VAL A 307 8.30 -5.98 15.24
CA VAL A 307 7.04 -5.91 15.95
C VAL A 307 6.66 -4.44 16.10
N ARG A 308 5.42 -4.10 15.74
CA ARG A 308 4.86 -2.76 15.95
C ARG A 308 3.86 -2.84 17.10
N VAL A 309 4.11 -2.09 18.17
CA VAL A 309 3.35 -2.19 19.42
C VAL A 309 2.56 -0.90 19.66
N SER A 310 1.28 -1.03 20.03
CA SER A 310 0.37 0.10 20.25
C SER A 310 -0.63 -0.18 21.38
N ARG A 311 -1.00 0.87 22.11
CA ARG A 311 -2.11 0.85 23.08
C ARG A 311 -3.49 0.91 22.42
N THR A 312 -3.53 1.12 21.12
CA THR A 312 -4.77 1.23 20.35
C THR A 312 -4.88 0.10 19.35
N PRO A 313 -6.08 -0.14 18.79
CA PRO A 313 -6.27 -1.17 17.78
C PRO A 313 -5.46 -0.97 16.49
N ILE A 314 -4.93 0.23 16.25
CA ILE A 314 -4.15 0.59 15.07
C ILE A 314 -2.68 0.70 15.48
N THR A 315 -1.85 -0.14 14.86
CA THR A 315 -0.43 -0.42 15.22
C THR A 315 0.57 0.16 14.22
N ASN A 316 0.12 0.98 13.27
CA ASN A 316 0.97 1.45 12.18
C ASN A 316 2.06 2.43 12.67
N LEU A 317 3.26 2.32 12.07
CA LEU A 317 4.44 3.13 12.41
C LEU A 317 4.27 4.62 12.17
N HIS A 318 3.38 5.04 11.27
CA HIS A 318 3.10 6.46 11.03
C HIS A 318 2.38 7.14 12.21
N LEU A 319 2.01 6.37 13.25
CA LEU A 319 1.44 6.82 14.51
C LEU A 319 2.44 6.77 15.67
N ASP A 320 3.74 6.76 15.36
CA ASP A 320 4.82 6.64 16.35
C ASP A 320 4.71 5.37 17.22
N SER A 321 4.22 4.27 16.63
CA SER A 321 4.18 2.98 17.31
C SER A 321 5.61 2.50 17.62
N ASP A 322 5.79 1.98 18.84
CA ASP A 322 7.09 1.46 19.28
C ASP A 322 7.50 0.27 18.43
N ARG A 323 8.80 0.20 18.13
CA ARG A 323 9.42 -0.93 17.43
C ARG A 323 10.09 -1.83 18.43
N MET A 324 9.85 -3.13 18.31
CA MET A 324 10.52 -4.16 19.08
C MET A 324 10.92 -5.31 18.15
N SER A 325 11.85 -6.15 18.58
CA SER A 325 12.16 -7.42 17.95
C SER A 325 11.17 -8.50 18.40
N LEU A 326 11.12 -9.61 17.66
CA LEU A 326 10.33 -10.78 18.03
C LEU A 326 10.83 -11.40 19.35
N ASP A 327 12.14 -11.35 19.58
CA ASP A 327 12.78 -11.89 20.79
C ASP A 327 12.47 -11.02 22.02
N GLU A 328 12.44 -9.69 21.88
CA GLU A 328 12.12 -8.76 22.96
C GLU A 328 10.69 -8.94 23.50
N ILE A 329 9.75 -9.39 22.65
CA ILE A 329 8.38 -9.72 23.08
C ILE A 329 8.22 -11.19 23.51
N GLY A 330 9.29 -12.00 23.43
CA GLY A 330 9.29 -13.40 23.82
C GLY A 330 8.44 -14.30 22.91
N LEU A 331 8.34 -13.99 21.63
CA LEU A 331 7.56 -14.80 20.70
C LEU A 331 8.29 -16.12 20.40
N SER A 332 7.67 -17.26 20.73
CA SER A 332 8.29 -18.59 20.53
C SER A 332 8.69 -18.85 19.07
N ASP A 333 9.74 -19.64 18.86
CA ASP A 333 10.26 -20.01 17.53
C ASP A 333 9.19 -20.56 16.59
N ASN A 334 8.27 -21.38 17.11
CA ASN A 334 7.15 -21.94 16.34
C ASN A 334 6.21 -20.86 15.80
N LEU A 335 5.91 -19.84 16.61
CA LEU A 335 5.08 -18.71 16.18
C LEU A 335 5.84 -17.81 15.20
N GLN A 336 7.14 -17.58 15.42
CA GLN A 336 7.96 -16.85 14.46
C GLN A 336 8.01 -17.58 13.10
N ALA A 337 8.16 -18.91 13.11
CA ALA A 337 8.13 -19.73 11.91
C ALA A 337 6.77 -19.66 11.19
N ALA A 338 5.66 -19.70 11.94
CA ALA A 338 4.32 -19.55 11.36
C ALA A 338 4.11 -18.17 10.71
N VAL A 339 4.65 -17.10 11.30
CA VAL A 339 4.63 -15.75 10.73
C VAL A 339 5.44 -15.69 9.44
N ARG A 340 6.67 -16.23 9.44
CA ARG A 340 7.52 -16.29 8.25
C ARG A 340 6.84 -17.06 7.12
N GLN A 341 6.33 -18.27 7.41
CA GLN A 341 5.65 -19.10 6.43
C GLN A 341 4.41 -18.39 5.83
N CYS A 342 3.60 -17.75 6.68
CA CYS A 342 2.43 -16.98 6.24
C CYS A 342 2.84 -15.83 5.29
N ALA A 343 3.92 -15.12 5.62
CA ALA A 343 4.45 -14.04 4.79
C ALA A 343 5.03 -14.55 3.46
N GLU A 344 5.81 -15.64 3.47
CA GLU A 344 6.37 -16.24 2.26
C GLU A 344 5.27 -16.71 1.29
N GLN A 345 4.26 -17.40 1.81
CA GLN A 345 3.09 -17.83 1.02
C GLN A 345 2.30 -16.63 0.48
N THR A 346 2.28 -15.51 1.20
CA THR A 346 1.63 -14.28 0.76
C THR A 346 2.37 -13.61 -0.40
N LEU A 347 3.71 -13.58 -0.40
CA LEU A 347 4.42 -13.07 -1.59
C LEU A 347 4.27 -14.03 -2.78
N ALA A 348 4.24 -15.34 -2.53
CA ALA A 348 4.17 -16.35 -3.59
C ALA A 348 2.91 -16.27 -4.48
N VAL A 349 1.82 -15.64 -4.01
CA VAL A 349 0.62 -15.42 -4.83
C VAL A 349 0.73 -14.22 -5.78
N PHE A 350 1.84 -13.47 -5.72
CA PHE A 350 2.22 -12.39 -6.63
C PHE A 350 3.46 -12.85 -7.42
N PRO A 351 3.28 -13.71 -8.45
CA PRO A 351 4.38 -14.48 -9.05
C PRO A 351 5.36 -13.63 -9.88
N ARG A 352 5.02 -12.36 -10.16
CA ARG A 352 5.86 -11.41 -10.89
C ARG A 352 6.47 -10.38 -9.93
N SER A 353 6.59 -10.74 -8.65
CA SER A 353 7.13 -9.89 -7.59
C SER A 353 8.17 -10.62 -6.74
N THR A 354 9.27 -9.93 -6.47
CA THR A 354 10.41 -10.45 -5.71
C THR A 354 10.42 -9.94 -4.28
N VAL A 355 9.77 -8.81 -3.99
CA VAL A 355 9.85 -8.19 -2.66
C VAL A 355 8.49 -7.66 -2.18
N ALA A 356 8.15 -7.92 -0.92
CA ALA A 356 7.04 -7.23 -0.28
C ALA A 356 7.23 -7.11 1.23
N GLY A 357 6.75 -6.00 1.79
CA GLY A 357 6.58 -5.85 3.23
C GLY A 357 5.17 -6.26 3.64
N ILE A 358 5.04 -7.26 4.50
CA ILE A 358 3.78 -7.94 4.81
C ILE A 358 3.42 -7.67 6.27
N ASP A 359 2.21 -7.18 6.49
CA ASP A 359 1.67 -6.94 7.83
C ASP A 359 0.96 -8.20 8.31
N VAL A 360 1.56 -8.92 9.26
CA VAL A 360 1.01 -10.15 9.85
C VAL A 360 0.55 -9.89 11.28
N LEU A 361 -0.71 -10.20 11.53
CA LEU A 361 -1.34 -10.19 12.84
C LEU A 361 -1.31 -11.57 13.46
N LEU A 362 -1.06 -11.66 14.77
CA LEU A 362 -1.45 -12.83 15.58
C LEU A 362 -2.74 -12.51 16.33
N SER A 363 -3.75 -13.36 16.21
CA SER A 363 -5.02 -13.17 16.93
C SER A 363 -4.88 -13.41 18.43
N SER A 364 -5.66 -12.68 19.23
CA SER A 364 -5.68 -12.81 20.68
C SER A 364 -6.11 -14.22 21.11
N GLY A 365 -5.45 -14.78 22.14
CA GLY A 365 -5.73 -16.10 22.71
C GLY A 365 -5.19 -17.28 21.88
N SER A 366 -5.46 -17.33 20.58
CA SER A 366 -5.07 -18.47 19.73
C SER A 366 -3.74 -18.30 18.99
N TYR A 367 -3.23 -17.07 18.89
CA TYR A 367 -2.05 -16.72 18.09
C TYR A 367 -2.11 -17.18 16.63
N ARG A 368 -3.32 -17.38 16.07
CA ARG A 368 -3.48 -17.67 14.65
C ARG A 368 -3.00 -16.47 13.82
N PRO A 369 -2.13 -16.67 12.80
CA PRO A 369 -1.65 -15.60 11.94
C PRO A 369 -2.74 -15.16 10.95
N TYR A 370 -2.76 -13.86 10.64
CA TYR A 370 -3.61 -13.24 9.62
C TYR A 370 -2.82 -12.18 8.85
N VAL A 371 -2.95 -12.17 7.52
CA VAL A 371 -2.39 -11.11 6.66
C VAL A 371 -3.32 -9.89 6.71
N LEU A 372 -2.79 -8.71 7.05
CA LEU A 372 -3.55 -7.47 7.18
C LEU A 372 -3.38 -6.50 6.00
N ASP A 373 -2.18 -6.47 5.41
CA ASP A 373 -1.81 -5.59 4.29
C ASP A 373 -0.52 -6.09 3.61
N VAL A 374 -0.34 -5.76 2.33
CA VAL A 374 0.86 -6.11 1.54
C VAL A 374 1.41 -4.83 0.90
N ASN A 375 2.66 -4.51 1.17
CA ASN A 375 3.33 -3.34 0.61
C ASN A 375 4.29 -3.74 -0.51
N PRO A 376 4.07 -3.26 -1.74
CA PRO A 376 4.83 -3.69 -2.91
C PRO A 376 6.20 -3.00 -3.08
N PHE A 377 6.62 -2.12 -2.17
CA PHE A 377 7.84 -1.32 -2.37
C PHE A 377 9.01 -1.75 -1.46
N GLY A 378 8.94 -2.94 -0.89
CA GLY A 378 9.84 -3.37 0.18
C GLY A 378 9.69 -2.49 1.43
N ASP A 379 10.73 -2.41 2.25
CA ASP A 379 10.66 -1.70 3.53
C ASP A 379 11.86 -0.83 3.88
N LEU A 380 11.55 0.23 4.63
CA LEU A 380 12.50 1.10 5.30
C LEU A 380 12.61 0.70 6.79
N LEU A 381 13.12 -0.51 7.07
CA LEU A 381 13.35 -0.98 8.44
C LEU A 381 14.71 -0.49 8.96
N TYR A 382 14.76 0.77 9.41
CA TYR A 382 15.96 1.35 10.02
C TYR A 382 16.51 0.47 11.15
N HIS A 383 17.84 0.31 11.16
CA HIS A 383 18.61 -0.43 12.15
C HIS A 383 18.28 -1.94 12.25
N SER A 384 17.45 -2.47 11.35
CA SER A 384 17.20 -3.90 11.23
C SER A 384 18.24 -4.54 10.31
N HIS A 385 18.85 -5.63 10.75
CA HIS A 385 19.81 -6.38 9.96
C HIS A 385 19.39 -7.84 9.86
N TYR A 386 19.62 -8.43 8.69
CA TYR A 386 19.42 -9.85 8.42
C TYR A 386 20.67 -10.37 7.73
N GLU A 387 21.31 -11.40 8.30
CA GLU A 387 22.59 -11.92 7.82
C GLU A 387 23.65 -10.81 7.61
N GLY A 388 23.64 -9.80 8.48
CA GLY A 388 24.56 -8.67 8.45
C GLY A 388 24.24 -7.60 7.39
N HIS A 389 23.07 -7.63 6.77
CA HIS A 389 22.67 -6.69 5.72
C HIS A 389 21.41 -5.91 6.12
N ASP A 390 21.35 -4.64 5.74
CA ASP A 390 20.11 -3.88 5.82
C ASP A 390 19.08 -4.34 4.75
N PRO A 391 17.82 -3.88 4.80
CA PRO A 391 16.80 -4.30 3.85
C PRO A 391 17.19 -4.13 2.38
N TYR A 392 17.80 -3.00 2.01
CA TYR A 392 18.14 -2.72 0.61
C TYR A 392 19.37 -3.50 0.15
N GLU A 393 20.35 -3.69 1.02
CA GLU A 393 21.51 -4.55 0.74
C GLU A 393 21.06 -5.99 0.51
N TRP A 394 20.14 -6.49 1.33
CA TRP A 394 19.59 -7.82 1.16
C TRP A 394 18.79 -7.95 -0.15
N GLU A 395 17.90 -6.99 -0.44
CA GLU A 395 17.17 -6.91 -1.70
C GLU A 395 18.11 -6.94 -2.92
N MET A 396 19.18 -6.14 -2.92
CA MET A 396 20.14 -6.09 -4.02
C MET A 396 21.02 -7.33 -4.10
N ARG A 397 21.43 -7.91 -2.97
CA ARG A 397 22.17 -9.18 -2.94
C ARG A 397 21.34 -10.31 -3.53
N MET A 398 20.05 -10.38 -3.22
CA MET A 398 19.18 -11.42 -3.79
C MET A 398 18.89 -11.18 -5.27
N ALA A 399 18.76 -9.92 -5.71
CA ALA A 399 18.51 -9.55 -7.10
C ALA A 399 19.66 -9.87 -8.07
N THR A 400 20.89 -10.06 -7.57
CA THR A 400 22.04 -10.43 -8.41
C THR A 400 22.10 -11.94 -8.68
N LEU A 401 21.43 -12.77 -7.89
CA LEU A 401 21.38 -14.22 -8.07
C LEU A 401 20.51 -14.57 -9.29
N SER A 402 21.01 -15.45 -10.16
CA SER A 402 20.37 -15.80 -11.43
C SER A 402 19.01 -16.48 -11.29
N THR A 403 18.65 -16.97 -10.11
CA THR A 403 17.41 -17.71 -9.83
C THR A 403 16.29 -16.84 -9.27
N THR A 404 16.51 -15.53 -9.09
CA THR A 404 15.65 -14.68 -8.26
C THR A 404 14.70 -13.77 -9.03
N ILE A 405 15.09 -13.32 -10.25
CA ILE A 405 14.36 -12.30 -11.05
C ILE A 405 14.34 -12.66 -12.52
#